data_AF-A0A2D4TTC5-F1
#
_entry.id   AF-A0A2D4TTC5-F1
#
_cell.length_a   1.000
_cell.length_b   1.000
_cell.length_c   1.000
_cell.angle_alpha   90.00
_cell.angle_beta   90.00
_cell.angle_gamma   90.00
#
_symmetry.space_group_name_H-M   'P 1'
#
loop_
_entity.id
_entity.type
_entity.pdbx_description
1 polymer ?
#
loop_
_entity_poly.entity_id
_entity_poly.type
_entity_poly.pdbx_seq_one_letter_code
_entity_poly.pdbx_strand_id
1 'polypeptide(L)' 'MANKKIKDFKTMKVEDLKVELIANRKLLFESNFKHKMGQLKESHTLKEAKRNIARIKTEINAKNGS' A
#
# COMPACT_ATOMS: atom_id res chain seq x y z
N MET A 1 -14.56 11.05 -7.92
CA MET A 1 -15.08 9.84 -7.26
C MET A 1 -13.95 8.82 -7.10
N ALA A 2 -13.30 8.69 -5.94
CA ALA A 2 -12.28 7.63 -5.73
C ALA A 2 -11.92 7.35 -4.26
N ASN A 3 -12.86 7.49 -3.32
CA ASN A 3 -12.66 7.06 -1.93
C ASN A 3 -13.15 5.61 -1.69
N LYS A 4 -13.16 4.77 -2.75
CA LYS A 4 -13.78 3.43 -2.68
C LYS A 4 -12.90 2.36 -2.01
N LYS A 5 -11.57 2.56 -1.94
CA LYS A 5 -10.63 1.62 -1.29
C LYS A 5 -10.39 1.86 0.21
N ILE A 6 -11.07 2.83 0.83
CA ILE A 6 -10.84 3.17 2.25
C ILE A 6 -11.56 2.17 3.18
N LYS A 7 -12.60 1.49 2.68
CA LYS A 7 -13.44 0.61 3.50
C LYS A 7 -12.86 -0.80 3.68
N ASP A 8 -12.08 -1.31 2.75
CA ASP A 8 -11.65 -2.72 2.79
C ASP A 8 -10.61 -3.00 3.90
N PHE A 9 -9.59 -2.15 4.05
CA PHE A 9 -8.52 -2.36 5.05
C PHE A 9 -9.03 -2.36 6.51
N LYS A 10 -10.09 -1.61 6.82
CA LYS A 10 -10.67 -1.57 8.17
C LYS A 10 -11.29 -2.91 8.58
N THR A 11 -11.90 -3.59 7.62
CA THR A 11 -12.65 -4.84 7.83
C THR A 11 -11.76 -6.09 7.81
N MET A 12 -10.55 -5.98 7.26
CA MET A 12 -9.59 -7.09 7.17
C MET A 12 -8.92 -7.42 8.52
N LYS A 13 -8.49 -8.67 8.66
CA LYS A 13 -7.71 -9.15 9.81
C LYS A 13 -6.30 -8.58 9.76
N VAL A 14 -5.65 -8.50 10.92
CA VAL A 14 -4.26 -8.01 11.05
C VAL A 14 -3.29 -8.83 10.21
N GLU A 15 -3.55 -10.12 10.03
CA GLU A 15 -2.76 -11.04 9.20
C GLU A 15 -2.88 -10.69 7.70
N ASP A 16 -4.10 -10.48 7.20
CA ASP A 16 -4.35 -10.06 5.81
C ASP A 16 -3.73 -8.69 5.52
N LEU A 17 -3.82 -7.75 6.48
CA LEU A 17 -3.17 -6.45 6.39
C LEU A 17 -1.65 -6.56 6.27
N LYS A 18 -1.02 -7.50 6.99
CA LYS A 18 0.43 -7.77 6.86
C LYS A 18 0.76 -8.36 5.49
N VAL A 19 -0.07 -9.24 4.94
CA VAL A 19 0.12 -9.82 3.61
C VAL A 19 0.03 -8.72 2.54
N GLU A 20 -0.98 -7.86 2.61
CA GLU A 20 -1.13 -6.72 1.70
C GLU A 20 0.01 -5.69 1.86
N LEU A 21 0.52 -5.49 3.07
CA LEU A 21 1.70 -4.64 3.30
C LEU A 21 2.91 -5.15 2.52
N ILE A 22 3.15 -6.46 2.56
CA ILE A 22 4.28 -7.09 1.84
C ILE A 22 4.05 -7.00 0.33
N ALA A 23 2.84 -7.25 -0.15
CA ALA A 23 2.49 -7.12 -1.57
C ALA A 23 2.70 -5.69 -2.09
N ASN A 24 2.22 -4.67 -1.36
CA ASN A 24 2.40 -3.27 -1.73
C ASN A 24 3.89 -2.85 -1.67
N ARG A 25 4.69 -3.41 -0.76
CA ARG A 25 6.15 -3.18 -0.71
C ARG A 25 6.87 -3.78 -1.91
N LYS A 26 6.48 -4.99 -2.37
CA LYS A 26 7.03 -5.61 -3.58
C LYS A 26 6.68 -4.78 -4.83
N LEU A 27 5.43 -4.35 -4.96
CA LEU A 27 4.99 -3.43 -6.02
C LEU A 27 5.78 -2.12 -6.02
N LEU A 28 6.02 -1.54 -4.84
CA LEU A 28 6.83 -0.33 -4.70
C LEU A 28 8.29 -0.57 -5.13
N PHE A 29 8.85 -1.74 -4.82
CA PHE A 29 10.20 -2.12 -5.23
C PHE A 29 10.30 -2.27 -6.75
N GLU A 30 9.37 -3.01 -7.37
CA GLU A 30 9.32 -3.18 -8.82
C GLU A 30 9.08 -1.87 -9.57
N SER A 31 8.20 -1.01 -9.04
CA SER A 31 7.94 0.32 -9.62
C SER A 31 9.16 1.24 -9.47
N ASN A 32 9.85 1.22 -8.33
CA ASN A 32 11.13 1.93 -8.17
C ASN A 32 12.23 1.38 -9.10
N PHE A 33 12.25 0.07 -9.32
CA PHE A 33 13.21 -0.57 -10.24
C PHE A 33 12.97 -0.09 -11.67
N LYS A 34 11.70 -0.12 -12.13
CA LYS A 34 11.29 0.44 -13.43
C LYS A 34 11.57 1.94 -13.55
N HIS A 35 11.43 2.68 -12.44
CA HIS A 35 11.76 4.11 -12.38
C HIS A 35 13.25 4.37 -12.56
N LYS A 36 14.09 3.60 -11.85
CA LYS A 36 15.55 3.70 -11.99
C LYS A 36 16.05 3.26 -13.38
N MET A 37 15.34 2.34 -14.03
CA MET A 37 15.59 1.92 -15.42
C MET A 37 15.18 2.97 -16.47
N GLY A 38 14.69 4.15 -16.07
CA GLY A 38 14.34 5.24 -16.99
C GLY A 38 13.09 4.97 -17.84
N GLN A 39 12.32 3.92 -17.52
CA GLN A 39 11.15 3.47 -18.30
C GLN A 39 9.80 3.93 -17.72
N LEU A 40 9.76 4.88 -16.79
CA LEU A 40 8.53 5.14 -16.04
C LEU A 40 7.56 6.08 -16.75
N LYS A 41 6.45 5.53 -17.25
CA LYS A 41 5.23 6.28 -17.59
C LYS A 41 4.32 6.54 -16.38
N GLU A 42 4.40 5.70 -15.34
CA GLU A 42 3.36 5.60 -14.30
C GLU A 42 3.83 6.08 -12.90
N SER A 43 4.38 7.29 -12.78
CA SER A 43 4.88 7.87 -11.50
C SER A 43 3.82 7.98 -10.38
N HIS A 44 2.54 8.02 -10.76
CA HIS A 44 1.41 8.03 -9.84
C HIS A 44 1.26 6.70 -9.07
N THR A 45 1.66 5.57 -9.65
CA THR A 45 1.60 4.25 -8.99
C THR A 45 2.51 4.20 -7.76
N LEU A 46 3.66 4.86 -7.82
CA LEU A 46 4.59 4.98 -6.71
C LEU A 46 3.97 5.74 -5.54
N LYS A 47 3.23 6.83 -5.85
CA LYS A 47 2.54 7.66 -4.86
C LYS A 47 1.35 6.91 -4.25
N GLU A 48 0.62 6.13 -5.04
CA GLU A 48 -0.50 5.32 -4.55
C GLU A 48 -0.01 4.18 -3.65
N ALA A 49 1.03 3.43 -4.04
CA ALA A 49 1.63 2.37 -3.23
C ALA A 49 2.13 2.90 -1.86
N LYS A 50 2.79 4.07 -1.83
CA LYS A 50 3.22 4.71 -0.58
C LYS A 50 2.04 5.06 0.33
N ARG A 51 0.95 5.61 -0.24
CA ARG A 51 -0.27 5.94 0.52
C ARG A 51 -0.95 4.69 1.08
N ASN A 52 -0.99 3.60 0.31
CA ASN A 52 -1.57 2.34 0.76
C ASN A 52 -0.76 1.73 1.91
N ILE A 53 0.58 1.72 1.82
CA ILE A 53 1.47 1.27 2.90
C ILE A 53 1.24 2.07 4.19
N ALA A 54 1.11 3.40 4.09
CA ALA A 54 0.87 4.25 5.25
C ALA A 54 -0.47 3.92 5.91
N ARG A 55 -1.54 3.77 5.12
CA ARG A 55 -2.87 3.40 5.64
C ARG A 55 -2.88 2.03 6.32
N ILE A 56 -2.30 1.01 5.69
CA ILE A 56 -2.21 -0.33 6.27
C ILE A 56 -1.46 -0.31 7.60
N LYS A 57 -0.36 0.45 7.69
CA LYS A 57 0.36 0.64 8.96
C LYS A 57 -0.50 1.33 10.03
N THR A 58 -1.26 2.36 9.67
CA THR A 58 -2.18 3.04 10.59
C THR A 58 -3.26 2.09 11.11
N GLU A 59 -3.86 1.28 10.24
CA GLU A 59 -4.88 0.30 10.62
C GLU A 59 -4.33 -0.83 11.51
N ILE A 60 -3.13 -1.34 11.20
CA ILE A 60 -2.44 -2.32 12.06
C ILE A 60 -2.18 -1.71 13.45
N ASN A 61 -1.70 -0.46 13.51
CA ASN A 61 -1.43 0.19 14.78
C ASN A 61 -2.71 0.45 15.59
N ALA A 62 -3.79 0.87 14.92
CA ALA A 62 -5.10 1.04 15.55
C ALA A 62 -5.64 -0.27 16.12
N LYS A 63 -5.47 -1.40 15.41
CA LYS A 63 -5.89 -2.73 15.87
C LYS A 63 -4.99 -3.33 16.97
N ASN A 64 -3.70 -3.00 16.98
CA ASN A 64 -2.77 -3.49 18.02
C ASN A 64 -2.81 -2.66 19.32
N GLY A 65 -3.28 -1.42 19.25
CA GLY A 65 -3.38 -0.51 20.41
C GLY A 65 -4.74 -0.48 21.10
N SER A 66 -5.64 -1.43 20.80
CA SER A 66 -6.94 -1.61 21.46
C SER A 66 -6.94 -2.86 22.31
#